data_AF-A0A521MTJ1-F1
#
_entry.id   AF-A0A521MTJ1-F1
#
_cell.length_a   1.000
_cell.length_b   1.000
_cell.length_c   1.000
_cell.angle_alpha   90.00
_cell.angle_beta   90.00
_cell.angle_gamma   90.00
#
_symmetry.space_group_name_H-M   'P 1'
#
loop_
_entity.id
_entity.type
_entity.pdbx_description
1 polymer ?
#
loop_
_entity_poly.entity_id
_entity_poly.type
_entity_poly.pdbx_seq_one_letter_code
_entity_poly.pdbx_strand_id
1 'polypeptide(L)'
;MKTVWMHSAGLTFLVERYDDGSYGIRIDGSLIGFVVRDEHDYIAIGGESHREGSVVGAALSLGQAAALLARDDAEPARLHLVRAA
;
A
#
# COMPACT_ATOMS: atom_id res chain seq x y z
N MET A 1 8.01 14.60 -8.15
CA MET A 1 7.87 13.93 -6.84
C MET A 1 7.33 14.89 -5.77
N LYS A 2 6.22 14.54 -5.10
CA LYS A 2 5.65 15.28 -3.97
C LYS A 2 5.57 14.36 -2.75
N THR A 3 5.95 14.86 -1.57
CA THR A 3 6.02 14.07 -0.34
C THR A 3 5.11 14.67 0.74
N VAL A 4 4.38 13.82 1.47
CA VAL A 4 3.47 14.23 2.55
C VAL A 4 3.49 13.24 3.71
N TRP A 5 3.39 13.74 4.94
CA TRP A 5 3.15 12.91 6.11
C TRP A 5 1.67 12.58 6.23
N MET A 6 1.35 11.31 6.44
CA MET A 6 -0.01 10.82 6.60
C MET A 6 -0.15 10.06 7.92
N HIS A 7 -1.26 10.25 8.61
CA HIS A 7 -1.61 9.48 9.81
C HIS A 7 -2.90 8.68 9.55
N SER A 8 -2.86 7.37 9.77
CA SER A 8 -4.02 6.49 9.59
C SER A 8 -3.88 5.25 10.45
N ALA A 9 -5.00 4.75 11.00
CA ALA A 9 -5.04 3.53 11.81
C ALA A 9 -4.01 3.48 12.97
N GLY A 10 -3.69 4.65 13.56
CA GLY A 10 -2.72 4.79 14.65
C GLY A 10 -1.25 4.80 14.20
N LEU A 11 -0.99 4.79 12.90
CA LEU A 11 0.35 4.75 12.31
C LEU A 11 0.63 6.05 11.54
N THR A 12 1.89 6.44 11.50
CA THR A 12 2.37 7.60 10.75
C THR A 12 3.30 7.13 9.64
N PHE A 13 3.04 7.61 8.42
CA PHE A 13 3.76 7.21 7.21
C PHE A 13 4.25 8.44 6.45
N LEU A 14 5.40 8.28 5.79
CA LEU A 14 5.80 9.19 4.73
C LEU A 14 5.28 8.65 3.40
N VAL A 15 4.52 9.47 2.68
CA VAL A 15 3.95 9.13 1.37
C VAL A 15 4.68 9.93 0.30
N GLU A 16 5.25 9.22 -0.67
CA GLU A 16 5.91 9.80 -1.84
C GLU A 16 5.08 9.51 -3.09
N ARG A 17 4.53 10.55 -3.73
CA ARG A 17 3.81 10.38 -5.00
C ARG A 17 4.78 10.44 -6.18
N TYR A 18 4.78 9.38 -6.97
CA TYR A 18 5.53 9.23 -8.21
C TYR A 18 4.73 9.75 -9.41
N ASP A 19 5.45 9.97 -10.52
CA ASP A 19 4.88 10.55 -11.73
C ASP A 19 3.97 9.57 -12.50
N ASP A 20 4.13 8.26 -12.26
CA ASP A 20 3.24 7.20 -12.74
C ASP A 20 1.92 7.10 -11.95
N GLY A 21 1.75 7.93 -10.91
CA GLY A 21 0.56 7.95 -10.07
C GLY A 21 0.59 6.99 -8.89
N SER A 22 1.65 6.19 -8.73
CA SER A 22 1.85 5.34 -7.55
C SER A 22 2.27 6.15 -6.32
N TYR A 23 2.06 5.56 -5.14
CA TYR A 23 2.39 6.13 -3.85
C TYR A 23 3.38 5.22 -3.12
N GLY A 24 4.64 5.63 -2.96
CA GLY A 24 5.60 4.94 -2.10
C GLY A 24 5.27 5.22 -0.64
N ILE A 25 5.21 4.16 0.17
CA ILE A 25 4.90 4.24 1.60
C ILE A 25 6.14 3.90 2.39
N ARG A 26 6.53 4.79 3.32
CA ARG A 26 7.70 4.60 4.18
C ARG A 26 7.34 4.72 5.65
N ILE A 27 7.99 3.89 6.47
CA ILE A 27 7.98 3.94 7.92
C ILE A 27 9.43 3.99 8.38
N ASP A 28 9.74 4.91 9.29
CA ASP A 28 11.10 5.12 9.83
C ASP A 28 12.19 5.24 8.76
N GLY A 29 11.83 5.80 7.60
CA GLY A 29 12.73 5.99 6.45
C GLY A 29 12.83 4.79 5.50
N SER A 30 12.33 3.62 5.88
CA SER A 30 12.34 2.40 5.05
C SER A 30 11.12 2.34 4.14
N LEU A 31 11.31 2.05 2.85
CA LEU A 31 10.23 1.76 1.91
C LEU A 31 9.67 0.38 2.21
N ILE A 32 8.38 0.30 2.56
CA ILE A 32 7.70 -0.97 2.87
C ILE A 32 6.86 -1.47 1.68
N GLY A 33 6.52 -0.58 0.74
CA GLY A 33 5.76 -0.93 -0.44
C GLY A 33 5.20 0.27 -1.19
N PHE A 34 4.35 -0.06 -2.15
CA PHE A 34 3.66 0.90 -3.00
C PHE A 34 2.17 0.76 -2.83
N VAL A 35 1.46 1.86 -3.02
CA VAL A 35 0.01 1.86 -3.20
C VAL A 35 -0.28 2.40 -4.59
N VAL A 36 -1.12 1.71 -5.35
CA VAL A 36 -1.65 2.19 -6.63
C VAL A 36 -3.15 2.41 -6.50
N ARG A 37 -3.69 3.36 -7.26
CA ARG A 37 -5.13 3.58 -7.32
C ARG A 37 -5.70 2.88 -8.55
N ASP A 38 -6.67 2.01 -8.34
CA ASP A 38 -7.41 1.30 -9.38
C ASP A 38 -8.89 1.64 -9.27
N GLU A 39 -9.39 2.45 -10.22
CA GLU A 39 -10.75 3.04 -10.34
C GLU A 39 -11.38 3.57 -9.03
N HIS A 40 -11.70 2.68 -8.10
CA HIS A 40 -12.38 2.93 -6.83
C HIS A 40 -11.54 2.60 -5.60
N ASP A 41 -10.54 1.72 -5.72
CA ASP A 41 -9.76 1.19 -4.61
C ASP A 41 -8.29 1.62 -4.66
N TYR A 42 -7.64 1.52 -3.51
CA TYR A 42 -6.21 1.66 -3.32
C TYR A 42 -5.63 0.27 -3.05
N ILE A 43 -4.77 -0.21 -3.94
CA ILE A 43 -4.16 -1.53 -3.89
C ILE A 43 -2.77 -1.40 -3.27
N ALA A 44 -2.55 -2.06 -2.15
CA ALA A 44 -1.27 -2.18 -1.47
C ALA A 44 -0.42 -3.30 -2.10
N ILE A 45 0.80 -2.96 -2.49
CA ILE A 45 1.77 -3.86 -3.12
C ILE A 45 3.04 -3.89 -2.25
N GLY A 46 3.46 -5.08 -1.83
CA GLY A 46 4.65 -5.26 -1.00
C GLY A 46 5.93 -4.84 -1.72
N GLY A 47 6.82 -4.11 -1.01
CA GLY A 47 8.12 -3.68 -1.52
C GLY A 47 9.32 -4.35 -0.84
N GLU A 48 9.07 -5.17 0.18
CA GLU A 48 10.12 -5.93 0.88
C GLU A 48 10.44 -7.22 0.15
N SER A 49 11.69 -7.68 0.24
CA SER A 49 12.22 -8.77 -0.60
C SER A 49 11.43 -10.09 -0.56
N HIS A 50 10.75 -10.42 0.55
CA HIS A 50 9.96 -11.64 0.67
C HIS A 50 8.53 -11.51 0.11
N ARG A 51 8.09 -10.29 -0.24
CA ARG A 51 6.74 -9.94 -0.70
C ARG A 51 6.74 -8.97 -1.88
N GLU A 52 7.89 -8.81 -2.55
CA GLU A 52 8.08 -7.83 -3.60
C GLU A 52 7.10 -8.07 -4.76
N GLY A 53 6.33 -7.05 -5.09
CA GLY A 53 5.33 -7.11 -6.16
C GLY A 53 4.06 -7.89 -5.81
N SER A 54 3.95 -8.45 -4.60
CA SER A 54 2.73 -9.15 -4.17
C SER A 54 1.66 -8.15 -3.75
N VAL A 55 0.39 -8.44 -4.07
CA VAL A 55 -0.75 -7.68 -3.57
C VAL A 55 -0.96 -8.06 -2.12
N VAL A 56 -0.83 -7.08 -1.22
CA VAL A 56 -1.11 -7.22 0.22
C VAL A 56 -2.60 -7.05 0.50
N GLY A 57 -3.28 -6.20 -0.26
CA GLY A 57 -4.74 -6.05 -0.20
C GLY A 57 -5.25 -4.78 -0.90
N ALA A 58 -6.57 -4.62 -0.92
CA ALA A 58 -7.24 -3.43 -1.45
C ALA A 58 -7.99 -2.69 -0.32
N ALA A 59 -8.08 -1.37 -0.42
CA ALA A 59 -8.79 -0.54 0.54
C ALA A 59 -9.42 0.70 -0.11
N LEU A 60 -10.44 1.26 0.54
CA LEU A 60 -11.16 2.43 0.04
C LEU A 60 -10.36 3.75 0.14
N SER A 61 -9.25 3.74 0.89
CA SER A 61 -8.41 4.93 1.06
C SER A 61 -6.93 4.57 1.09
N LEU A 62 -6.11 5.54 0.65
CA LEU A 62 -4.64 5.44 0.69
C LEU A 62 -4.12 5.13 2.11
N GLY A 63 -4.72 5.74 3.14
CA GLY A 63 -4.33 5.51 4.54
C GLY A 63 -4.55 4.08 5.00
N GLN A 64 -5.68 3.48 4.60
CA GLN A 64 -5.97 2.08 4.90
C GLN A 64 -5.04 1.14 4.13
N ALA A 65 -4.78 1.40 2.85
CA ALA A 65 -3.83 0.61 2.05
C ALA A 65 -2.40 0.69 2.62
N ALA A 66 -1.95 1.88 3.05
CA ALA A 66 -0.67 2.04 3.74
C ALA A 66 -0.61 1.27 5.07
N ALA A 67 -1.71 1.25 5.83
CA ALA A 67 -1.80 0.49 7.07
C ALA A 67 -1.78 -1.04 6.83
N LEU A 68 -2.29 -1.53 5.69
CA LEU A 68 -2.16 -2.94 5.30
C LEU A 68 -0.70 -3.34 5.06
N LEU A 69 0.11 -2.48 4.43
CA LEU A 69 1.54 -2.75 4.23
C LEU A 69 2.33 -2.88 5.55
N ALA A 70 1.92 -2.10 6.54
CA ALA A 70 2.62 -1.98 7.83
C ALA A 70 2.25 -3.07 8.84
N ARG A 71 1.16 -3.80 8.62
CA ARG A 71 0.72 -4.90 9.48
C ARG A 71 1.20 -6.20 8.85
N ASP A 72 2.11 -6.88 9.54
CA ASP A 72 2.79 -8.11 9.08
C ASP A 72 1.84 -9.33 8.93
N ASP A 73 0.58 -9.21 9.37
CA ASP A 73 -0.38 -10.32 9.46
C ASP A 73 -1.46 -10.33 8.37
N ALA A 74 -1.16 -9.87 7.15
CA ALA A 74 -2.02 -10.17 6.02
C ALA A 74 -1.47 -11.42 5.33
N GLU A 75 -2.03 -12.61 5.62
CA GLU A 75 -2.06 -13.68 4.61
C GLU A 75 -2.82 -13.10 3.40
N PRO A 76 -2.16 -12.68 2.30
CA PRO A 76 -2.83 -12.08 1.15
C PRO A 76 -3.36 -13.16 0.20
N ALA A 77 -3.02 -14.43 0.47
CA ALA A 77 -3.24 -15.58 -0.40
C ALA A 77 -4.73 -15.90 -0.66
N ARG A 78 -5.68 -15.21 -0.01
CA ARG A 78 -7.13 -15.48 -0.11
C ARG A 78 -8.01 -14.30 -0.50
N LEU A 79 -7.47 -13.10 -0.74
CA LEU A 79 -8.24 -11.99 -1.33
C LEU A 79 -8.07 -11.98 -2.86
N HIS A 80 -8.36 -13.14 -3.43
CA HIS A 80 -9.00 -13.33 -4.72
C HIS A 80 -9.18 -12.06 -5.57
N LEU A 81 -8.34 -11.94 -6.61
CA LEU A 81 -8.70 -11.50 -7.97
C LEU A 81 -9.87 -12.35 -8.55
N VAL A 82 -10.92 -12.59 -7.76
CA VAL A 82 -12.22 -13.13 -8.17
C VAL A 82 -13.17 -11.95 -8.18
N ARG A 83 -12.86 -11.00 -9.06
CA ARG A 83 -13.90 -10.27 -9.77
C ARG A 83 -13.47 -10.12 -11.23
N ALA A 84 -13.24 -11.27 -11.85
CA ALA A 84 -13.30 -11.42 -13.30
C ALA A 84 -14.55 -12.24 -13.62
N ALA A 85 -15.70 -11.55 -13.64
CA ALA A 85 -16.91 -11.90 -14.38
C ALA A 85 -17.80 -10.65 -14.45
#